data_AF-A0A372EM89-F1
#
_entry.id   AF-A0A372EM89-F1
#
_cell.length_a   1.000
_cell.length_b   1.000
_cell.length_c   1.000
_cell.angle_alpha   90.00
_cell.angle_beta   90.00
_cell.angle_gamma   90.00
#
_symmetry.space_group_name_H-M   'P 1'
#
loop_
_entity.id
_entity.type
_entity.pdbx_description
1 polymer ?
#
loop_
_entity_poly.entity_id
_entity_poly.type
_entity_poly.pdbx_seq_one_letter_code
_entity_poly.pdbx_strand_id
1 'polypeptide(L)'
;MLVGLWAGSTGFSYAQSVSLSGISGSKALVVIDGAAPRFLAAGQAHQGVRLVSVQGESAVVEIGGQRQTLRLGEAPVSLGGGGAEAGGAQRVVLTADGSGHFMPQGQINGRAVQFMVDTGATQIIMGESEAKRINLDYQRGQRVTVQTANGTAPGYRVTLDSVRVGDAQVHAVAAIVLPQPMPFVLLGNSFLTRFQMQRNNDQLTLERRY
;
A
#
# COMPACT_ATOMS: atom_id res chain seq x y z
N MET A 1 20.94 49.52 -7.29
CA MET A 1 20.41 48.43 -8.13
C MET A 1 20.27 47.22 -7.22
N LEU A 2 19.10 47.04 -6.59
CA LEU A 2 18.86 46.02 -5.57
C LEU A 2 18.25 44.77 -6.21
N VAL A 3 18.81 43.62 -5.87
CA VAL A 3 18.40 42.27 -6.30
C VAL A 3 17.14 41.86 -5.52
N GLY A 4 16.05 41.57 -6.23
CA GLY A 4 14.83 41.00 -5.66
C GLY A 4 14.82 39.49 -5.79
N LEU A 5 15.06 38.79 -4.67
CA LEU A 5 14.94 37.35 -4.53
C LEU A 5 13.46 36.96 -4.41
N TRP A 6 12.88 36.31 -5.42
CA TRP A 6 11.55 35.71 -5.31
C TRP A 6 11.67 34.34 -4.64
N ALA A 7 11.22 34.25 -3.38
CA ALA A 7 10.99 32.98 -2.71
C ALA A 7 9.64 32.41 -3.19
N GLY A 8 9.70 31.40 -4.07
CA GLY A 8 8.53 30.60 -4.42
C GLY A 8 8.19 29.64 -3.28
N SER A 9 7.06 29.86 -2.62
CA SER A 9 6.48 28.92 -1.67
C SER A 9 5.92 27.71 -2.42
N THR A 10 6.57 26.55 -2.30
CA THR A 10 5.99 25.27 -2.70
C THR A 10 4.89 24.90 -1.72
N GLY A 11 3.64 24.99 -2.14
CA GLY A 11 2.48 24.56 -1.36
C GLY A 11 2.49 23.04 -1.16
N PHE A 12 2.29 22.60 0.08
CA PHE A 12 2.06 21.20 0.41
C PHE A 12 0.73 20.74 -0.19
N SER A 13 0.76 19.79 -1.13
CA SER A 13 -0.44 19.12 -1.62
C SER A 13 -0.84 18.04 -0.60
N TYR A 14 -1.86 18.32 0.22
CA TYR A 14 -2.47 17.30 1.07
C TYR A 14 -3.22 16.29 0.20
N ALA A 15 -3.01 15.00 0.46
CA ALA A 15 -3.83 13.95 -0.13
C ALA A 15 -5.26 14.08 0.43
N GLN A 16 -6.22 14.30 -0.46
CA GLN A 16 -7.60 14.51 -0.08
C GLN A 16 -8.33 13.17 0.01
N SER A 17 -8.97 12.86 1.13
CA SER A 17 -9.73 11.61 1.31
C SER A 17 -11.23 11.85 1.24
N VAL A 18 -11.97 10.98 0.55
CA VAL A 18 -13.41 11.14 0.36
C VAL A 18 -14.12 9.80 0.53
N SER A 19 -15.10 9.72 1.42
CA SER A 19 -15.92 8.52 1.63
C SER A 19 -17.41 8.82 1.58
N LEU A 20 -18.18 7.78 1.25
CA LEU A 20 -19.64 7.82 1.23
C LEU A 20 -20.19 7.19 2.51
N SER A 21 -20.82 8.01 3.35
CA SER A 21 -21.37 7.60 4.64
C SER A 21 -22.89 7.42 4.63
N GLY A 22 -23.57 7.77 3.54
CA GLY A 22 -25.02 7.58 3.41
C GLY A 22 -25.58 8.08 2.09
N ILE A 23 -26.77 7.62 1.73
CA ILE A 23 -27.55 8.11 0.59
C ILE A 23 -28.97 8.42 1.06
N SER A 24 -29.51 9.55 0.61
CA SER A 24 -30.90 9.93 0.88
C SER A 24 -31.53 10.50 -0.41
N GLY A 25 -32.33 9.66 -1.08
CA GLY A 25 -32.90 10.00 -2.39
C GLY A 25 -31.81 10.29 -3.43
N SER A 26 -31.79 11.52 -3.94
CA SER A 26 -30.79 11.98 -4.92
C SER A 26 -29.55 12.64 -4.30
N LYS A 27 -29.40 12.59 -2.97
CA LYS A 27 -28.30 13.21 -2.24
C LYS A 27 -27.38 12.16 -1.63
N ALA A 28 -26.08 12.46 -1.63
CA ALA A 28 -25.05 11.64 -1.00
C ALA A 28 -24.54 12.35 0.26
N LEU A 29 -24.42 11.62 1.38
CA LEU A 29 -23.75 12.06 2.58
C LEU A 29 -22.26 11.70 2.46
N VAL A 30 -21.43 12.71 2.26
CA VAL A 30 -20.00 12.54 1.98
C VAL A 30 -19.18 13.04 3.17
N VAL A 31 -18.12 12.30 3.51
CA VAL A 31 -17.09 12.73 4.47
C VAL A 31 -15.83 13.03 3.68
N ILE A 32 -15.28 14.22 3.88
CA ILE A 32 -14.08 14.71 3.18
C ILE A 32 -13.03 14.99 4.26
N ASP A 33 -11.85 14.41 4.14
CA ASP A 33 -10.73 14.60 5.08
C ASP A 33 -11.07 14.33 6.54
N GLY A 34 -12.02 13.40 6.79
CA GLY A 34 -12.51 13.10 8.13
C GLY A 34 -13.34 14.22 8.79
N ALA A 35 -13.70 15.27 8.04
CA ALA A 35 -14.55 16.35 8.51
C ALA A 35 -16.00 15.90 8.74
N ALA A 36 -16.82 16.79 9.29
CA ALA A 36 -18.24 16.50 9.54
C ALA A 36 -18.96 16.06 8.24
N PRO A 37 -19.76 14.97 8.27
CA PRO A 37 -20.49 14.49 7.11
C PRO A 37 -21.40 15.56 6.52
N ARG A 38 -21.38 15.71 5.18
CA ARG A 38 -22.18 16.72 4.48
C ARG A 38 -22.98 16.12 3.33
N PHE A 39 -24.25 16.50 3.24
CA PHE A 39 -25.08 16.15 2.10
C PHE A 39 -24.74 17.00 0.88
N LEU A 40 -24.49 16.35 -0.25
CA LEU A 40 -24.39 16.95 -1.57
C LEU A 40 -25.55 16.45 -2.45
N ALA A 41 -26.15 17.36 -3.22
CA ALA A 41 -27.05 17.01 -4.32
C ALA A 41 -26.28 16.96 -5.65
N ALA A 42 -26.81 16.28 -6.67
CA ALA A 42 -26.18 16.24 -7.99
C ALA A 42 -25.95 17.65 -8.53
N GLY A 43 -24.72 17.93 -8.98
CA GLY A 43 -24.22 19.24 -9.39
C GLY A 43 -23.61 20.08 -8.27
N GLN A 44 -23.85 19.76 -7.00
CA GLN A 44 -23.32 20.51 -5.86
C GLN A 44 -21.88 20.10 -5.54
N ALA A 45 -21.03 21.10 -5.25
CA ALA A 45 -19.64 20.89 -4.87
C ALA A 45 -19.35 21.38 -3.44
N HIS A 46 -18.45 20.68 -2.75
CA HIS A 46 -17.91 21.08 -1.47
C HIS A 46 -16.48 20.58 -1.28
N GLN A 47 -15.59 21.45 -0.79
CA GLN A 47 -14.17 21.14 -0.57
C GLN A 47 -13.51 20.46 -1.79
N GLY A 48 -13.82 20.88 -3.02
CA GLY A 48 -13.24 20.27 -4.23
C GLY A 48 -13.87 18.95 -4.71
N VAL A 49 -14.87 18.44 -3.99
CA VAL A 49 -15.67 17.26 -4.38
C VAL A 49 -17.01 17.70 -4.93
N ARG A 50 -17.34 17.35 -6.17
CA ARG A 50 -18.63 17.62 -6.81
C ARG A 50 -19.43 16.34 -6.98
N LEU A 51 -20.66 16.29 -6.50
CA LEU A 51 -21.51 15.12 -6.76
C LEU A 51 -22.03 15.17 -8.21
N VAL A 52 -21.79 14.12 -8.98
CA VAL A 52 -22.26 14.01 -10.37
C VAL A 52 -23.59 13.28 -10.43
N SER A 53 -23.68 12.11 -9.79
CA SER A 53 -24.91 11.31 -9.76
C SER A 53 -24.94 10.34 -8.59
N VAL A 54 -26.13 9.90 -8.20
CA VAL A 54 -26.33 8.83 -7.21
C VAL A 54 -27.12 7.71 -7.88
N GLN A 55 -26.70 6.46 -7.68
CA GLN A 55 -27.35 5.26 -8.22
C GLN A 55 -27.29 4.13 -7.19
N GLY A 56 -28.45 3.71 -6.69
CA GLY A 56 -28.53 2.66 -5.67
C GLY A 56 -27.71 3.01 -4.42
N GLU A 57 -26.72 2.18 -4.11
CA GLU A 57 -25.78 2.35 -3.00
C GLU A 57 -24.46 3.05 -3.38
N SER A 58 -24.37 3.57 -4.61
CA SER A 58 -23.18 4.22 -5.16
C SER A 58 -23.41 5.70 -5.48
N ALA A 59 -22.37 6.51 -5.35
CA ALA A 59 -22.34 7.90 -5.76
C ALA A 59 -21.14 8.17 -6.67
N VAL A 60 -21.37 8.76 -7.83
CA VAL A 60 -20.30 9.26 -8.71
C VAL A 60 -20.01 10.69 -8.31
N VAL A 61 -18.77 10.93 -7.91
CA VAL A 61 -18.24 12.25 -7.56
C VAL A 61 -17.16 12.64 -8.55
N GLU A 62 -16.96 13.94 -8.74
CA GLU A 62 -15.86 14.49 -9.49
C GLU A 62 -14.95 15.23 -8.53
N ILE A 63 -13.67 14.87 -8.52
CA ILE A 63 -12.68 15.40 -7.60
C ILE A 63 -11.42 15.70 -8.41
N GLY A 64 -10.96 16.96 -8.38
CA GLY A 64 -9.83 17.40 -9.22
C GLY A 64 -10.04 17.17 -10.73
N GLY A 65 -11.30 17.18 -11.20
CA GLY A 65 -11.65 16.94 -12.61
C GLY A 65 -11.74 15.46 -13.02
N GLN A 66 -11.44 14.51 -12.13
CA GLN A 66 -11.63 13.08 -12.39
C GLN A 66 -12.90 12.56 -11.73
N ARG A 67 -13.66 11.72 -12.44
CA ARG A 67 -14.84 11.04 -11.89
C ARG A 67 -14.41 9.79 -11.13
N GLN A 68 -14.88 9.68 -9.90
CA GLN A 68 -14.65 8.56 -9.00
C GLN A 68 -16.00 8.02 -8.52
N THR A 69 -16.12 6.70 -8.40
CA THR A 69 -17.32 6.05 -7.87
C THR A 69 -17.07 5.68 -6.42
N LEU A 70 -17.85 6.26 -5.52
CA LEU A 70 -17.87 5.91 -4.10
C LEU A 70 -19.00 4.92 -3.85
N ARG A 71 -18.77 3.92 -3.01
CA ARG A 71 -19.81 3.00 -2.53
C ARG A 71 -19.97 3.14 -1.03
N LEU A 72 -21.20 2.92 -0.58
CA LEU A 72 -21.55 3.02 0.83
C LEU A 72 -20.79 1.96 1.63
N GLY A 73 -20.04 2.39 2.65
CA GLY A 73 -19.27 1.48 3.53
C GLY A 73 -17.92 1.01 2.98
N GLU A 74 -17.51 1.45 1.79
CA GLU A 74 -16.14 1.24 1.29
C GLU A 74 -15.15 2.22 1.92
N ALA A 75 -13.87 1.84 1.95
CA ALA A 75 -12.79 2.68 2.46
C ALA A 75 -12.70 4.02 1.69
N PRO A 76 -12.28 5.13 2.34
CA PRO A 76 -12.17 6.42 1.69
C PRO A 76 -11.28 6.38 0.44
N VAL A 77 -11.75 6.99 -0.65
CA VAL A 77 -10.95 7.20 -1.85
C VAL A 77 -10.01 8.37 -1.60
N SER A 78 -8.71 8.10 -1.59
CA SER A 78 -7.68 9.12 -1.48
C SER A 78 -7.31 9.64 -2.87
N LEU A 79 -7.55 10.93 -3.12
CA LEU A 79 -7.00 11.64 -4.27
C LEU A 79 -5.71 12.32 -3.88
N GLY A 80 -4.62 11.62 -4.20
CA GLY A 80 -3.29 12.17 -4.40
C GLY A 80 -2.72 11.57 -5.68
N GLY A 81 -2.75 12.34 -6.77
CA GLY A 81 -2.07 12.01 -8.02
C GLY A 81 -2.92 11.26 -9.05
N GLY A 82 -3.37 11.97 -10.08
CA GLY A 82 -3.84 11.34 -11.32
C GLY A 82 -2.75 10.43 -11.89
N GLY A 83 -3.15 9.28 -12.41
CA GLY A 83 -2.27 8.20 -12.83
C GLY A 83 -1.11 8.62 -13.74
N ALA A 84 0.09 8.53 -13.20
CA ALA A 84 1.34 8.12 -13.82
C ALA A 84 2.38 8.06 -12.69
N GLU A 85 3.21 7.03 -12.67
CA GLU A 85 4.30 6.89 -11.71
C GLU A 85 5.20 8.13 -11.70
N ALA A 86 5.15 8.94 -10.62
CA ALA A 86 6.21 9.88 -10.23
C ALA A 86 5.98 10.41 -8.80
N GLY A 87 6.59 9.77 -7.81
CA GLY A 87 7.10 10.47 -6.62
C GLY A 87 6.15 10.87 -5.48
N GLY A 88 4.90 10.43 -5.44
CA GLY A 88 4.06 10.54 -4.24
C GLY A 88 4.42 9.47 -3.21
N ALA A 89 4.68 9.84 -1.96
CA ALA A 89 5.10 8.92 -0.91
C ALA A 89 4.10 7.75 -0.76
N GLN A 90 4.49 6.55 -1.21
CA GLN A 90 3.69 5.35 -1.01
C GLN A 90 3.64 5.06 0.50
N ARG A 91 2.48 5.30 1.12
CA ARG A 91 2.24 5.07 2.55
C ARG A 91 1.33 3.87 2.75
N VAL A 92 1.76 2.93 3.58
CA VAL A 92 0.97 1.76 3.98
C VAL A 92 0.82 1.78 5.49
N VAL A 93 -0.40 1.58 6.00
CA VAL A 93 -0.67 1.42 7.43
C VAL A 93 -1.13 0.00 7.66
N LEU A 94 -0.43 -0.71 8.55
CA LEU A 94 -0.69 -2.09 8.91
C LEU A 94 -1.11 -2.16 10.37
N THR A 95 -2.15 -2.93 10.66
CA THR A 95 -2.57 -3.25 12.02
C THR A 95 -2.07 -4.63 12.41
N ALA A 96 -1.57 -4.77 13.63
CA ALA A 96 -1.14 -6.05 14.18
C ALA A 96 -2.33 -7.00 14.38
N ASP A 97 -2.08 -8.29 14.26
CA ASP A 97 -3.03 -9.32 14.64
C ASP A 97 -3.14 -9.47 16.17
N GLY A 98 -3.99 -10.39 16.63
CA GLY A 98 -4.16 -10.67 18.07
C GLY A 98 -2.89 -11.20 18.76
N SER A 99 -1.86 -11.59 18.01
CA SER A 99 -0.55 -12.02 18.53
C SER A 99 0.50 -10.91 18.46
N GLY A 100 0.15 -9.72 17.96
CA GLY A 100 1.06 -8.59 17.82
C GLY A 100 1.92 -8.60 16.55
N HIS A 101 1.63 -9.50 15.58
CA HIS A 101 2.35 -9.58 14.31
C HIS A 101 1.65 -8.78 13.21
N PHE A 102 2.43 -8.14 12.34
CA PHE A 102 1.89 -7.48 11.16
C PHE A 102 1.86 -8.46 9.99
N MET A 103 0.65 -8.82 9.54
CA MET A 103 0.46 -9.84 8.52
C MET A 103 -0.29 -9.28 7.29
N PRO A 104 0.36 -8.44 6.47
CA PRO A 104 -0.31 -7.90 5.30
C PRO A 104 -0.49 -8.95 4.20
N GLN A 105 -1.62 -8.89 3.52
CA GLN A 105 -1.74 -9.48 2.20
C GLN A 105 -0.92 -8.66 1.19
N GLY A 106 -0.35 -9.34 0.21
CA GLY A 106 0.39 -8.67 -0.84
C GLY A 106 0.60 -9.54 -2.05
N GLN A 107 1.50 -9.13 -2.93
CA GLN A 107 1.79 -9.85 -4.17
C GLN A 107 3.28 -9.96 -4.40
N ILE A 108 3.68 -11.10 -4.97
CA ILE A 108 5.02 -11.33 -5.53
C ILE A 108 4.83 -11.66 -7.01
N ASN A 109 5.45 -10.88 -7.89
CA ASN A 109 5.31 -11.03 -9.34
C ASN A 109 3.82 -11.12 -9.79
N GLY A 110 2.96 -10.29 -9.19
CA GLY A 110 1.52 -10.23 -9.47
C GLY A 110 0.68 -11.37 -8.85
N ARG A 111 1.28 -12.25 -8.05
CA ARG A 111 0.58 -13.38 -7.43
C ARG A 111 0.40 -13.15 -5.94
N ALA A 112 -0.84 -13.34 -5.47
CA ALA A 112 -1.22 -13.10 -4.08
C ALA A 112 -0.44 -14.01 -3.12
N VAL A 113 0.08 -13.44 -2.03
CA VAL A 113 0.77 -14.12 -0.93
C VAL A 113 0.37 -13.49 0.40
N GLN A 114 0.55 -14.25 1.49
CA GLN A 114 0.44 -13.73 2.85
C GLN A 114 1.83 -13.45 3.40
N PHE A 115 2.08 -12.21 3.81
CA PHE A 115 3.33 -11.83 4.46
C PHE A 115 3.21 -11.84 5.98
N MET A 116 4.36 -11.94 6.63
CA MET A 116 4.58 -11.49 8.00
C MET A 116 5.77 -10.53 8.01
N VAL A 117 5.62 -9.35 8.60
CA VAL A 117 6.72 -8.39 8.72
C VAL A 117 7.78 -8.94 9.66
N ASP A 118 9.02 -9.04 9.18
CA ASP A 118 10.16 -9.50 9.96
C ASP A 118 11.34 -8.55 9.77
N THR A 119 11.50 -7.61 10.71
CA THR A 119 12.60 -6.64 10.69
C THR A 119 13.97 -7.27 10.97
N GLY A 120 14.00 -8.51 11.50
CA GLY A 120 15.23 -9.27 11.72
C GLY A 120 15.73 -9.99 10.47
N ALA A 121 14.86 -10.26 9.51
CA ALA A 121 15.24 -10.90 8.25
C ALA A 121 15.97 -9.92 7.31
N THR A 122 17.15 -10.31 6.83
CA THR A 122 17.93 -9.48 5.88
C THR A 122 17.27 -9.41 4.49
N GLN A 123 16.60 -10.48 4.07
CA GLN A 123 15.94 -10.61 2.77
C GLN A 123 14.51 -11.10 2.98
N ILE A 124 13.68 -11.01 1.94
CA ILE A 124 12.42 -11.77 1.90
C ILE A 124 12.75 -13.27 1.96
N ILE A 125 12.00 -14.03 2.76
CA ILE A 125 12.18 -15.48 2.89
C ILE A 125 10.84 -16.18 2.67
N MET A 126 10.82 -17.19 1.82
CA MET A 126 9.63 -18.03 1.60
C MET A 126 10.00 -19.51 1.55
N GLY A 127 9.03 -20.36 1.85
CA GLY A 127 9.16 -21.80 1.68
C GLY A 127 9.02 -22.23 0.23
N GLU A 128 9.60 -23.38 -0.11
CA GLU A 128 9.54 -23.99 -1.43
C GLU A 128 8.10 -24.24 -1.92
N SER A 129 7.20 -24.62 -1.01
CA SER A 129 5.78 -24.82 -1.32
C SER A 129 5.13 -23.55 -1.85
N GLU A 130 5.44 -22.40 -1.24
CA GLU A 130 4.91 -21.10 -1.64
C GLU A 130 5.50 -20.64 -2.97
N ALA A 131 6.83 -20.80 -3.15
CA ALA A 131 7.51 -20.50 -4.40
C ALA A 131 6.90 -21.29 -5.58
N LYS A 132 6.62 -22.59 -5.38
CA LYS A 132 5.92 -23.42 -6.38
C LYS A 132 4.48 -22.96 -6.61
N ARG A 133 3.73 -22.65 -5.55
CA ARG A 133 2.34 -22.16 -5.65
C ARG A 133 2.25 -20.89 -6.50
N ILE A 134 3.21 -19.98 -6.35
CA ILE A 134 3.30 -18.76 -7.14
C ILE A 134 4.06 -18.95 -8.46
N ASN A 135 4.35 -20.18 -8.90
CA ASN A 135 5.08 -20.47 -10.14
C ASN A 135 6.39 -19.67 -10.29
N LEU A 136 7.11 -19.48 -9.18
CA LEU A 136 8.42 -18.84 -9.18
C LEU A 136 9.46 -19.88 -9.61
N ASP A 137 10.25 -19.59 -10.64
CA ASP A 137 11.34 -20.45 -11.09
C ASP A 137 12.61 -20.28 -10.23
N TYR A 138 12.49 -20.62 -8.95
CA TYR A 138 13.54 -20.37 -7.97
C TYR A 138 14.78 -21.26 -8.16
N GLN A 139 14.64 -22.39 -8.85
CA GLN A 139 15.72 -23.35 -9.07
C GLN A 139 16.80 -22.82 -10.02
N ARG A 140 16.45 -21.82 -10.86
CA ARG A 140 17.42 -21.06 -11.66
C ARG A 140 18.20 -20.02 -10.85
N GLY A 141 17.81 -19.80 -9.59
CA GLY A 141 18.49 -18.92 -8.66
C GLY A 141 19.85 -19.45 -8.21
N GLN A 142 20.61 -18.61 -7.51
CA GLN A 142 21.89 -18.98 -6.94
C GLN A 142 21.70 -19.88 -5.72
N ARG A 143 22.29 -21.08 -5.72
CA ARG A 143 22.35 -21.91 -4.52
C ARG A 143 23.18 -21.22 -3.45
N VAL A 144 22.63 -21.12 -2.25
CA VAL A 144 23.26 -20.48 -1.09
C VAL A 144 23.04 -21.30 0.16
N THR A 145 23.87 -21.02 1.15
CA THR A 145 23.76 -21.57 2.50
C THR A 145 23.40 -20.42 3.42
N VAL A 146 22.29 -20.53 4.15
CA VAL A 146 21.69 -19.43 4.93
C VAL A 146 21.67 -19.80 6.40
N GLN A 147 22.09 -18.87 7.26
CA GLN A 147 21.96 -19.02 8.70
C GLN A 147 20.53 -18.73 9.12
N THR A 148 19.89 -19.69 9.78
CA THR A 148 18.54 -19.57 10.34
C THR A 148 18.60 -19.76 11.85
N ALA A 149 17.47 -19.53 12.53
CA ALA A 149 17.36 -19.81 13.96
C ALA A 149 17.63 -21.29 14.31
N ASN A 150 17.34 -22.21 13.39
CA ASN A 150 17.54 -23.64 13.56
C ASN A 150 18.92 -24.12 13.06
N GLY A 151 19.86 -23.20 12.85
CA GLY A 151 21.16 -23.49 12.25
C GLY A 151 21.19 -23.19 10.76
N THR A 152 22.13 -23.78 10.05
CA THR A 152 22.40 -23.46 8.66
C THR A 152 21.59 -24.34 7.72
N ALA A 153 20.94 -23.76 6.71
CA ALA A 153 20.11 -24.47 5.75
C ALA A 153 20.50 -24.12 4.30
N PRO A 154 20.46 -25.09 3.36
CA PRO A 154 20.59 -24.79 1.95
C PRO A 154 19.34 -24.03 1.47
N GLY A 155 19.51 -23.17 0.47
CA GLY A 155 18.42 -22.45 -0.16
C GLY A 155 18.80 -21.91 -1.54
N TYR A 156 17.87 -21.20 -2.15
CA TYR A 156 18.08 -20.51 -3.42
C TYR A 156 17.87 -19.02 -3.24
N ARG A 157 18.88 -18.23 -3.61
CA ARG A 157 18.76 -16.78 -3.73
C ARG A 157 18.23 -16.45 -5.11
N VAL A 158 17.16 -15.65 -5.12
CA VAL A 158 16.46 -15.21 -6.31
C VAL A 158 16.24 -13.70 -6.25
N THR A 159 15.98 -13.10 -7.41
CA THR A 159 15.50 -11.72 -7.49
C THR A 159 14.05 -11.76 -7.92
N LEU A 160 13.18 -11.16 -7.12
CA LEU A 160 11.77 -10.99 -7.44
C LEU A 160 11.59 -9.74 -8.31
N ASP A 161 10.80 -9.85 -9.37
CA ASP A 161 10.58 -8.74 -10.31
C ASP A 161 9.81 -7.61 -9.63
N SER A 162 8.80 -7.97 -8.83
CA SER A 162 8.02 -7.03 -8.03
C SER A 162 7.50 -7.66 -6.74
N VAL A 163 7.50 -6.85 -5.69
CA VAL A 163 6.85 -7.15 -4.42
C VAL A 163 5.94 -5.98 -4.10
N ARG A 164 4.66 -6.27 -3.82
CA ARG A 164 3.64 -5.27 -3.51
C ARG A 164 2.97 -5.57 -2.18
N VAL A 165 2.81 -4.53 -1.35
CA VAL A 165 2.05 -4.54 -0.11
C VAL A 165 1.18 -3.28 -0.08
N GLY A 166 -0.14 -3.43 -0.13
CA GLY A 166 -1.02 -2.28 -0.42
C GLY A 166 -0.61 -1.58 -1.72
N ASP A 167 -0.45 -0.26 -1.67
CA ASP A 167 0.01 0.55 -2.80
C ASP A 167 1.54 0.66 -2.90
N ALA A 168 2.27 0.12 -1.91
CA ALA A 168 3.72 0.11 -1.92
C ALA A 168 4.24 -1.02 -2.81
N GLN A 169 4.99 -0.66 -3.84
CA GLN A 169 5.58 -1.61 -4.77
C GLN A 169 7.08 -1.37 -4.93
N VAL A 170 7.86 -2.44 -4.75
CA VAL A 170 9.31 -2.44 -4.92
C VAL A 170 9.67 -3.46 -5.99
N HIS A 171 10.59 -3.05 -6.87
CA HIS A 171 11.13 -3.89 -7.95
C HIS A 171 12.51 -4.44 -7.61
N ALA A 172 12.89 -5.52 -8.29
CA ALA A 172 14.19 -6.16 -8.16
C ALA A 172 14.56 -6.45 -6.69
N VAL A 173 13.71 -7.21 -6.01
CA VAL A 173 13.82 -7.49 -4.57
C VAL A 173 14.51 -8.81 -4.35
N ALA A 174 15.63 -8.81 -3.61
CA ALA A 174 16.31 -10.04 -3.24
C ALA A 174 15.45 -10.89 -2.28
N ALA A 175 15.37 -12.19 -2.56
CA ALA A 175 14.67 -13.15 -1.72
C ALA A 175 15.41 -14.48 -1.64
N ILE A 176 15.08 -15.25 -0.61
CA ILE A 176 15.57 -16.59 -0.35
C ILE A 176 14.39 -17.57 -0.37
N VAL A 177 14.54 -18.66 -1.10
CA VAL A 177 13.63 -19.82 -1.04
C VAL A 177 14.32 -20.92 -0.23
N LEU A 178 13.66 -21.37 0.83
CA LEU A 178 14.13 -22.45 1.70
C LEU A 178 13.32 -23.74 1.43
N PRO A 179 13.91 -24.93 1.58
CA PRO A 179 13.22 -26.20 1.32
C PRO A 179 12.12 -26.48 2.34
N GLN A 180 12.23 -25.97 3.58
CA GLN A 180 11.21 -26.19 4.58
C GLN A 180 9.90 -25.45 4.25
N PRO A 181 8.74 -26.05 4.56
CA PRO A 181 7.46 -25.35 4.47
C PRO A 181 7.42 -24.18 5.46
N MET A 182 6.80 -23.08 5.04
CA MET A 182 6.59 -21.90 5.86
C MET A 182 5.13 -21.48 5.76
N PRO A 183 4.48 -21.12 6.88
CA PRO A 183 3.06 -20.72 6.89
C PRO A 183 2.81 -19.37 6.20
N PHE A 184 3.84 -18.54 6.08
CA PHE A 184 3.78 -17.21 5.48
C PHE A 184 5.16 -16.83 4.91
N VAL A 185 5.16 -15.82 4.03
CA VAL A 185 6.39 -15.20 3.52
C VAL A 185 6.90 -14.17 4.51
N LEU A 186 8.16 -14.26 4.92
CA LEU A 186 8.78 -13.23 5.77
C LEU A 186 9.14 -12.03 4.91
N LEU A 187 8.59 -10.87 5.24
CA LEU A 187 8.87 -9.60 4.58
C LEU A 187 10.06 -8.93 5.28
N GLY A 188 11.26 -9.15 4.74
CA GLY A 188 12.51 -8.69 5.32
C GLY A 188 13.05 -7.37 4.74
N ASN A 189 14.27 -7.04 5.14
CA ASN A 189 14.91 -5.74 4.89
C ASN A 189 15.28 -5.47 3.42
N SER A 190 15.32 -6.48 2.55
CA SER A 190 15.42 -6.27 1.09
C SER A 190 14.22 -5.48 0.53
N PHE A 191 13.08 -5.51 1.23
CA PHE A 191 11.91 -4.67 0.97
C PHE A 191 11.81 -3.51 1.96
N LEU A 192 11.86 -3.79 3.26
CA LEU A 192 11.51 -2.80 4.31
C LEU A 192 12.41 -1.56 4.32
N THR A 193 13.68 -1.68 3.93
CA THR A 193 14.64 -0.55 3.92
C THR A 193 14.31 0.53 2.89
N ARG A 194 13.40 0.25 1.95
CA ARG A 194 12.86 1.25 1.00
C ARG A 194 11.86 2.21 1.66
N PHE A 195 11.44 1.90 2.88
CA PHE A 195 10.44 2.63 3.64
C PHE A 195 11.02 3.18 4.93
N GLN A 196 10.54 4.35 5.33
CA GLN A 196 10.60 4.79 6.71
C GLN A 196 9.51 4.04 7.47
N MET A 197 9.90 3.41 8.57
CA MET A 197 8.99 2.64 9.41
C MET A 197 8.69 3.41 10.69
N GLN A 198 7.41 3.56 11.02
CA GLN A 198 6.96 4.12 12.28
C GLN A 198 5.97 3.17 12.93
N ARG A 199 6.31 2.66 14.12
CA ARG A 199 5.40 1.83 14.91
C ARG A 199 4.78 2.66 16.02
N ASN A 200 3.46 2.65 16.09
CA ASN A 200 2.69 3.24 17.19
C ASN A 200 1.72 2.17 17.71
N ASN A 201 2.03 1.61 18.88
CA ASN A 201 1.30 0.48 19.47
C ASN A 201 1.13 -0.71 18.50
N ASP A 202 -0.11 -0.96 18.09
CA ASP A 202 -0.57 -2.01 17.18
C ASP A 202 -0.57 -1.56 15.71
N GLN A 203 -0.11 -0.34 15.40
CA GLN A 203 0.01 0.16 14.03
C GLN A 203 1.46 0.26 13.58
N LEU A 204 1.71 -0.15 12.35
CA LEU A 204 2.97 0.04 11.62
C LEU A 204 2.69 0.84 10.35
N THR A 205 3.28 2.03 10.26
CA THR A 205 3.28 2.84 9.05
C THR A 205 4.58 2.61 8.28
N LEU A 206 4.47 2.28 6.99
CA LEU A 206 5.56 2.22 6.03
C LEU A 206 5.41 3.38 5.06
N GLU A 207 6.37 4.29 4.99
CA GLU A 207 6.34 5.45 4.10
C GLU A 207 7.55 5.43 3.17
N ARG A 208 7.33 5.40 1.85
CA ARG A 208 8.41 5.22 0.88
C ARG A 208 9.38 6.39 0.91
N ARG A 209 10.68 6.09 1.00
CA ARG A 209 11.75 7.09 1.11
C ARG A 209 12.19 7.67 -0.24
N TYR A 210 11.99 6.94 -1.34
CA TYR A 210 12.42 7.27 -2.70
C TYR A 210 11.81 6.32 -3.73
#